data_AF-D5MM93-F1
#
_entry.id   AF-D5MM93-F1
#
_cell.length_a   1.000
_cell.length_b   1.000
_cell.length_c   1.000
_cell.angle_alpha   90.00
_cell.angle_beta   90.00
_cell.angle_gamma   90.00
#
_symmetry.space_group_name_H-M   'P 1'
#
loop_
_entity.id
_entity.type
_entity.pdbx_description
1 polymer ?
#
loop_
_entity_poly.entity_id
_entity_poly.type
_entity_poly.pdbx_seq_one_letter_code
_entity_poly.pdbx_strand_id
1 'polypeptide(L)'
;MSRPLTVLLTNLFLSGRSGTEIQTRNIALELLRQGHRPLVHTPALGPIAAELRNASIPVVTDLNDITRPIDIVHGHHLPTTVAAMARFPETPAIFVCHDFTAWYDSPPQFPAIRRYVAVDETVYDRLTLESGIPTDKVCVLLNAVDINRFAPKESLPPQPRRALAFAKNQGHIAVIQAACAQRGIRLDVIGYSVGRIVDEPEQIIQGYDVVFSSALSAMEAMACGRAVVVCDGRGLAGMCDVQRFADWRRLNFGLRTLRQPLTLQAIGTEIDCYDAAQAAEVTARLRAEGGLAAYVERLTLLYREAMEEQRRTPHSAHDLSRAIVTYLQDWYPNDAGPRSWLRERRVLLDTIDDLSYGVLCAPLDTPLSFGSGETRRWWWRIRGFSIPEDWGTWTDGSPAIAMFRVGQACELHAEFAMHPFVPDKSREISVDVTVNGLLLDTWVFRGPDSIESRMRCVRIPEEVIGEDGAIWLAFTIKNSRSPKQLGLSDLDPRSLGIGLREVTLRAWNASMTAKCCVH
;
A
#
# COMPACT_ATOMS: atom_id res chain seq x y z
N MET A 1 22.84 31.01 -27.83
CA MET A 1 22.09 29.85 -27.29
C MET A 1 23.08 28.73 -27.00
N SER A 2 23.01 28.11 -25.83
CA SER A 2 23.86 26.98 -25.45
C SER A 2 23.53 25.74 -26.29
N ARG A 3 24.49 24.83 -26.48
CA ARG A 3 24.26 23.65 -27.33
C ARG A 3 23.12 22.77 -26.78
N PRO A 4 22.29 22.16 -27.66
CA PRO A 4 21.37 21.10 -27.28
C PRO A 4 22.09 19.94 -26.56
N LEU A 5 21.43 19.37 -25.55
CA LEU A 5 21.92 18.22 -24.79
C LEU A 5 21.11 16.98 -25.15
N THR A 6 21.78 15.83 -25.21
CA THR A 6 21.15 14.51 -25.29
C THR A 6 21.01 13.94 -23.89
N VAL A 7 19.78 13.91 -23.36
CA VAL A 7 19.49 13.59 -21.96
C VAL A 7 18.79 12.23 -21.87
N LEU A 8 19.41 11.26 -21.21
CA LEU A 8 18.79 9.98 -20.91
C LEU A 8 18.05 10.07 -19.57
N LEU A 9 16.73 9.97 -19.58
CA LEU A 9 15.92 9.83 -18.37
C LEU A 9 15.67 8.34 -18.09
N THR A 10 15.71 7.93 -16.82
CA THR A 10 15.45 6.52 -16.44
C THR A 10 14.23 6.41 -15.55
N ASN A 11 13.33 5.45 -15.73
CA ASN A 11 12.23 5.19 -14.79
C ASN A 11 11.87 3.69 -14.76
N LEU A 12 11.38 3.16 -13.64
CA LEU A 12 11.04 1.74 -13.48
C LEU A 12 9.83 1.34 -14.32
N PHE A 13 8.84 2.22 -14.43
CA PHE A 13 7.60 1.94 -15.14
C PHE A 13 7.19 3.18 -15.92
N LEU A 14 6.39 2.99 -16.98
CA LEU A 14 5.61 4.05 -17.64
C LEU A 14 4.17 3.56 -17.90
N SER A 15 3.69 2.65 -17.06
CA SER A 15 2.39 1.97 -17.14
C SER A 15 1.38 2.35 -16.04
N GLY A 16 1.83 2.98 -14.96
CA GLY A 16 1.09 3.18 -13.71
C GLY A 16 0.69 4.64 -13.41
N ARG A 17 1.13 5.62 -14.20
CA ARG A 17 0.83 7.07 -13.98
C ARG A 17 1.14 7.56 -12.56
N SER A 18 2.15 6.99 -11.93
CA SER A 18 2.66 7.47 -10.65
C SER A 18 3.30 8.87 -10.78
N GLY A 19 3.60 9.51 -9.65
CA GLY A 19 4.20 10.84 -9.65
C GLY A 19 5.53 10.91 -10.41
N THR A 20 6.38 9.89 -10.30
CA THR A 20 7.66 9.85 -11.02
C THR A 20 7.46 9.66 -12.51
N GLU A 21 6.50 8.83 -12.93
CA GLU A 21 6.15 8.64 -14.34
C GLU A 21 5.67 9.94 -15.00
N ILE A 22 4.77 10.66 -14.33
CA ILE A 22 4.27 11.96 -14.81
C ILE A 22 5.40 12.98 -14.84
N GLN A 23 6.30 12.98 -13.84
CA GLN A 23 7.44 13.88 -13.84
C GLN A 23 8.42 13.56 -14.98
N THR A 24 8.77 12.28 -15.21
CA THR A 24 9.61 11.85 -16.33
C THR A 24 9.00 12.28 -17.67
N ARG A 25 7.68 12.08 -17.84
CA ARG A 25 6.94 12.56 -19.02
C ARG A 25 7.10 14.07 -19.20
N ASN A 26 6.79 14.84 -18.15
CA ASN A 26 6.80 16.29 -18.19
C ASN A 26 8.19 16.85 -18.50
N ILE A 27 9.23 16.34 -17.83
CA ILE A 27 10.61 16.75 -18.08
C ILE A 27 11.02 16.42 -19.51
N ALA A 28 10.70 15.22 -20.01
CA ALA A 28 11.05 14.83 -21.37
C ALA A 28 10.39 15.74 -22.42
N LEU A 29 9.08 15.99 -22.29
CA LEU A 29 8.36 16.89 -23.21
C LEU A 29 8.89 18.33 -23.15
N GLU A 30 9.18 18.84 -21.96
CA GLU A 30 9.70 20.20 -21.80
C GLU A 30 11.15 20.34 -22.29
N LEU A 31 12.01 19.33 -22.07
CA LEU A 31 13.34 19.28 -22.68
C LEU A 31 13.26 19.37 -24.21
N LEU A 32 12.32 18.64 -24.83
CA LEU A 32 12.09 18.71 -26.27
C LEU A 32 11.65 20.12 -26.70
N ARG A 33 10.70 20.74 -25.98
CA ARG A 33 10.25 22.12 -26.25
C ARG A 33 11.39 23.15 -26.16
N GLN A 34 12.32 22.96 -25.22
CA GLN A 34 13.50 23.80 -25.06
C GLN A 34 14.64 23.46 -26.05
N GLY A 35 14.41 22.56 -27.01
CA GLY A 35 15.36 22.23 -28.08
C GLY A 35 16.43 21.20 -27.70
N HIS A 36 16.29 20.54 -26.55
CA HIS A 36 17.14 19.40 -26.16
C HIS A 36 16.66 18.10 -26.81
N ARG A 37 17.44 17.03 -26.65
CA ARG A 37 17.19 15.69 -27.22
C ARG A 37 16.97 14.67 -26.10
N PRO A 38 15.76 14.61 -25.52
CA PRO A 38 15.43 13.62 -24.51
C PRO A 38 15.34 12.22 -25.12
N LEU A 39 15.62 11.21 -24.30
CA LEU A 39 15.25 9.81 -24.52
C LEU A 39 14.97 9.18 -23.16
N VAL A 40 14.08 8.20 -23.10
CA VAL A 40 13.67 7.56 -21.85
C VAL A 40 14.00 6.07 -21.88
N HIS A 41 14.62 5.57 -20.82
CA HIS A 41 14.79 4.15 -20.57
C HIS A 41 13.82 3.69 -19.48
N THR A 42 13.06 2.64 -19.77
CA THR A 42 12.22 1.96 -18.77
C THR A 42 12.09 0.47 -19.08
N PRO A 43 12.14 -0.42 -18.08
CA PRO A 43 11.92 -1.85 -18.31
C PRO A 43 10.45 -2.18 -18.58
N ALA A 44 9.50 -1.31 -18.22
CA ALA A 44 8.08 -1.57 -18.35
C ALA A 44 7.36 -0.42 -19.10
N LEU A 45 6.98 -0.71 -20.35
CA LEU A 45 6.26 0.22 -21.21
C LEU A 45 4.78 0.35 -20.80
N GLY A 46 4.17 1.46 -21.18
CA GLY A 46 2.74 1.69 -20.99
C GLY A 46 2.26 2.95 -21.69
N PRO A 47 1.08 3.48 -21.32
CA PRO A 47 0.45 4.62 -22.00
C PRO A 47 1.35 5.85 -22.10
N ILE A 48 2.15 6.15 -21.06
CA ILE A 48 3.07 7.29 -21.08
C ILE A 48 4.22 7.07 -22.07
N ALA A 49 4.70 5.83 -22.21
CA ALA A 49 5.71 5.51 -23.22
C ALA A 49 5.18 5.72 -24.65
N ALA A 50 3.93 5.33 -24.91
CA ALA A 50 3.28 5.56 -26.20
C ALA A 50 3.13 7.05 -26.49
N GLU A 51 2.72 7.83 -25.48
CA GLU A 51 2.60 9.28 -25.59
C GLU A 51 3.94 9.96 -25.92
N LEU A 52 5.01 9.60 -25.22
CA LEU A 52 6.34 10.15 -25.49
C LEU A 52 6.82 9.82 -26.91
N ARG A 53 6.57 8.60 -27.39
CA ARG A 53 6.88 8.21 -28.77
C ARG A 53 6.08 9.01 -29.80
N ASN A 54 4.80 9.27 -29.54
CA ASN A 54 3.97 10.14 -30.39
C ASN A 54 4.51 11.57 -30.45
N ALA A 55 5.14 12.05 -29.38
CA ALA A 55 5.87 13.33 -29.35
C ALA A 55 7.29 13.23 -29.97
N SER A 56 7.63 12.14 -30.67
CA SER A 56 8.96 11.88 -31.25
C SER A 56 10.11 11.75 -30.23
N ILE A 57 9.80 11.39 -28.99
CA ILE A 57 10.80 11.08 -27.95
C ILE A 57 11.03 9.57 -27.91
N PRO A 58 12.26 9.08 -28.15
CA PRO A 58 12.56 7.65 -28.07
C PRO A 58 12.36 7.11 -26.66
N VAL A 59 11.70 5.96 -26.56
CA VAL A 59 11.57 5.19 -25.32
C VAL A 59 12.09 3.78 -25.55
N VAL A 60 13.11 3.38 -24.81
CA VAL A 60 13.82 2.09 -24.96
C VAL A 60 13.67 1.22 -23.71
N THR A 61 13.65 -0.09 -23.91
CA THR A 61 13.67 -1.10 -22.84
C THR A 61 15.05 -1.73 -22.66
N ASP A 62 15.88 -1.70 -23.70
CA ASP A 62 17.27 -2.13 -23.66
C ASP A 62 18.17 -0.90 -23.88
N LEU A 63 19.08 -0.65 -22.94
CA LEU A 63 20.05 0.45 -23.05
C LEU A 63 21.06 0.21 -24.19
N ASN A 64 21.23 -1.02 -24.67
CA ASN A 64 22.11 -1.35 -25.78
C ASN A 64 21.61 -0.81 -27.12
N ASP A 65 20.32 -0.56 -27.27
CA ASP A 65 19.72 0.03 -28.48
C ASP A 65 20.16 1.49 -28.70
N ILE A 66 20.71 2.14 -27.67
CA ILE A 66 21.22 3.50 -27.75
C ILE A 66 22.63 3.47 -28.35
N THR A 67 22.72 3.73 -29.65
CA THR A 67 23.98 3.73 -30.42
C THR A 67 24.65 5.09 -30.52
N ARG A 68 23.97 6.17 -30.12
CA ARG A 68 24.49 7.53 -30.12
C ARG A 68 25.06 7.93 -28.75
N PRO A 69 26.06 8.83 -28.68
CA PRO A 69 26.50 9.40 -27.42
C PRO A 69 25.37 10.11 -26.68
N ILE A 70 25.36 9.97 -25.35
CA ILE A 70 24.51 10.74 -24.44
C ILE A 70 25.36 11.73 -23.66
N ASP A 71 24.80 12.88 -23.32
CA ASP A 71 25.55 13.94 -22.63
C ASP A 71 25.44 13.84 -21.10
N ILE A 72 24.29 13.38 -20.62
CA ILE A 72 23.98 13.26 -19.20
C ILE A 72 22.88 12.21 -18.98
N VAL A 73 22.95 11.50 -17.85
CA VAL A 73 21.85 10.70 -17.32
C VAL A 73 21.11 11.47 -16.23
N HIS A 74 19.79 11.58 -16.39
CA HIS A 74 18.85 11.96 -15.36
C HIS A 74 18.28 10.68 -14.74
N GLY A 75 18.86 10.26 -13.62
CA GLY A 75 18.49 9.03 -12.95
C GLY A 75 17.23 9.21 -12.08
N HIS A 76 16.13 8.55 -12.45
CA HIS A 76 15.11 8.16 -11.46
C HIS A 76 15.29 6.68 -11.11
N HIS A 77 15.07 6.35 -9.84
CA HIS A 77 15.12 5.02 -9.26
C HIS A 77 16.49 4.31 -9.37
N LEU A 78 16.87 3.63 -8.30
CA LEU A 78 18.17 2.97 -8.12
C LEU A 78 18.48 1.96 -9.24
N PRO A 79 17.63 0.95 -9.55
CA PRO A 79 18.02 -0.10 -10.49
C PRO A 79 18.25 0.41 -11.92
N THR A 80 17.38 1.32 -12.37
CA THR A 80 17.44 1.87 -13.72
C THR A 80 18.55 2.90 -13.89
N THR A 81 18.88 3.65 -12.84
CA THR A 81 20.04 4.56 -12.85
C THR A 81 21.34 3.77 -12.91
N VAL A 82 21.50 2.73 -12.08
CA VAL A 82 22.72 1.90 -12.07
C VAL A 82 22.94 1.20 -13.41
N ALA A 83 21.88 0.65 -14.02
CA ALA A 83 21.97 0.05 -15.35
C ALA A 83 22.46 1.06 -16.41
N ALA A 84 21.95 2.30 -16.39
CA ALA A 84 22.42 3.35 -17.28
C ALA A 84 23.89 3.71 -17.05
N MET A 85 24.34 3.80 -15.79
CA MET A 85 25.75 4.06 -15.45
C MET A 85 26.68 2.93 -15.88
N ALA A 86 26.24 1.67 -15.78
CA ALA A 86 27.02 0.54 -16.27
C ALA A 86 27.17 0.57 -17.80
N ARG A 87 26.13 0.97 -18.53
CA ARG A 87 26.16 1.05 -20.01
C ARG A 87 26.91 2.28 -20.53
N PHE A 88 26.90 3.37 -19.78
CA PHE A 88 27.51 4.65 -20.16
C PHE A 88 28.52 5.12 -19.10
N PRO A 89 29.63 4.39 -18.92
CA PRO A 89 30.55 4.59 -17.80
C PRO A 89 31.14 6.01 -17.76
N GLU A 90 31.42 6.60 -18.92
CA GLU A 90 32.01 7.93 -19.02
C GLU A 90 30.98 9.07 -18.94
N THR A 91 29.68 8.76 -18.91
CA THR A 91 28.62 9.78 -18.92
C THR A 91 28.31 10.22 -17.49
N PRO A 92 28.35 11.53 -17.19
CA PRO A 92 27.97 12.05 -15.89
C PRO A 92 26.46 11.91 -15.65
N ALA A 93 26.08 11.82 -14.39
CA ALA A 93 24.69 11.70 -13.98
C ALA A 93 24.31 12.67 -12.87
N ILE A 94 23.02 12.94 -12.81
CA ILE A 94 22.36 13.33 -11.57
C ILE A 94 21.42 12.19 -11.13
N PHE A 95 21.17 12.08 -9.83
CA PHE A 95 20.16 11.18 -9.30
C PHE A 95 19.08 12.00 -8.60
N VAL A 96 17.82 11.82 -8.98
CA VAL A 96 16.69 12.49 -8.33
C VAL A 96 15.98 11.49 -7.44
N CYS A 97 15.97 11.76 -6.13
CA CYS A 97 15.29 10.94 -5.14
C CYS A 97 13.88 11.52 -4.91
N HIS A 98 12.84 10.68 -4.97
CA HIS A 98 11.43 11.11 -4.92
C HIS A 98 10.73 10.69 -3.63
N ASP A 99 11.09 9.52 -3.12
CA ASP A 99 10.45 8.94 -1.95
C ASP A 99 11.34 8.96 -0.71
N PHE A 100 10.75 8.87 0.48
CA PHE A 100 11.48 8.83 1.75
C PHE A 100 11.85 7.40 2.19
N THR A 101 11.04 6.39 1.87
CA THR A 101 11.18 5.03 2.37
C THR A 101 11.34 3.97 1.28
N ALA A 102 10.94 4.26 0.04
CA ALA A 102 10.97 3.27 -1.03
C ALA A 102 12.41 2.85 -1.35
N TRP A 103 12.67 1.55 -1.26
CA TRP A 103 14.03 0.98 -1.43
C TRP A 103 14.59 1.24 -2.83
N TYR A 104 13.72 1.25 -3.84
CA TYR A 104 14.10 1.52 -5.22
C TYR A 104 14.40 3.00 -5.47
N ASP A 105 14.26 3.88 -4.46
CA ASP A 105 14.70 5.28 -4.49
C ASP A 105 15.93 5.54 -3.62
N SER A 106 16.53 4.50 -3.01
CA SER A 106 17.78 4.65 -2.27
C SER A 106 18.88 5.20 -3.19
N PRO A 107 19.63 6.23 -2.79
CA PRO A 107 20.58 6.90 -3.68
C PRO A 107 21.77 6.00 -4.02
N PRO A 108 22.03 5.67 -5.30
CA PRO A 108 23.23 4.95 -5.68
C PRO A 108 24.48 5.78 -5.39
N GLN A 109 25.47 5.21 -4.72
CA GLN A 109 26.77 5.85 -4.52
C GLN A 109 27.71 5.52 -5.68
N PHE A 110 27.48 6.15 -6.83
CA PHE A 110 28.28 5.97 -8.04
C PHE A 110 29.16 7.20 -8.30
N PRO A 111 30.42 7.02 -8.70
CA PRO A 111 31.32 8.16 -8.91
C PRO A 111 30.94 9.01 -10.14
N ALA A 112 30.14 8.46 -11.06
CA ALA A 112 29.57 9.19 -12.18
C ALA A 112 28.41 10.13 -11.77
N ILE A 113 27.79 9.91 -10.60
CA ILE A 113 26.71 10.77 -10.08
C ILE A 113 27.34 11.98 -9.40
N ARG A 114 27.14 13.15 -10.02
CA ARG A 114 27.73 14.41 -9.56
C ARG A 114 26.81 15.21 -8.66
N ARG A 115 25.49 15.06 -8.84
CA ARG A 115 24.49 15.71 -8.00
C ARG A 115 23.42 14.73 -7.58
N TYR A 116 22.99 14.85 -6.34
CA TYR A 116 21.81 14.20 -5.80
C TYR A 116 20.75 15.27 -5.58
N VAL A 117 19.61 15.11 -6.22
CA VAL A 117 18.52 16.08 -6.17
C VAL A 117 17.44 15.54 -5.25
N ALA A 118 17.20 16.26 -4.16
CA ALA A 118 16.05 16.05 -3.31
C ALA A 118 14.86 16.84 -3.86
N VAL A 119 13.71 16.19 -4.00
CA VAL A 119 12.49 16.89 -4.43
C VAL A 119 11.89 17.76 -3.32
N ASP A 120 12.21 17.53 -2.05
CA ASP A 120 11.78 18.33 -0.92
C ASP A 120 12.75 18.18 0.26
N GLU A 121 12.48 18.88 1.37
CA GLU A 121 13.33 18.80 2.57
C GLU A 121 13.23 17.45 3.29
N THR A 122 12.15 16.70 3.08
CA THR A 122 12.03 15.36 3.66
C THR A 122 13.03 14.42 3.02
N VAL A 123 13.10 14.46 1.70
CA VAL A 123 14.05 13.67 0.92
C VAL A 123 15.49 14.18 1.10
N TYR A 124 15.68 15.49 1.32
CA TYR A 124 17.01 16.02 1.64
C TYR A 124 17.59 15.35 2.90
N ASP A 125 16.79 15.16 3.94
CA ASP A 125 17.21 14.44 5.15
C ASP A 125 17.50 12.96 4.86
N ARG A 126 16.70 12.30 4.01
CA ARG A 126 16.99 10.92 3.57
C ARG A 126 18.38 10.82 2.93
N LEU A 127 18.69 11.74 2.02
CA LEU A 127 19.96 11.75 1.31
C LEU A 127 21.14 12.01 2.26
N THR A 128 21.02 13.01 3.12
CA THR A 128 22.16 13.48 3.93
C THR A 128 22.33 12.74 5.24
N LEU A 129 21.24 12.39 5.93
CA LEU A 129 21.28 11.78 7.26
C LEU A 129 21.19 10.26 7.22
N GLU A 130 20.27 9.70 6.43
CA GLU A 130 20.08 8.24 6.35
C GLU A 130 21.07 7.59 5.38
N SER A 131 21.30 8.22 4.23
CA SER A 131 22.14 7.66 3.16
C SER A 131 23.58 8.16 3.17
N GLY A 132 23.91 9.13 4.02
CA GLY A 132 25.27 9.67 4.20
C GLY A 132 25.84 10.38 2.97
N ILE A 133 25.00 10.90 2.07
CA ILE A 133 25.48 11.64 0.90
C ILE A 133 26.03 13.01 1.35
N PRO A 134 27.25 13.38 0.94
CA PRO A 134 27.84 14.68 1.27
C PRO A 134 26.95 15.86 0.85
N THR A 135 26.76 16.83 1.74
CA THR A 135 25.84 17.96 1.53
C THR A 135 26.23 18.85 0.34
N ASP A 136 27.52 18.94 0.01
CA ASP A 136 28.04 19.65 -1.16
C ASP A 136 27.64 19.00 -2.49
N LYS A 137 27.19 17.74 -2.47
CA LYS A 137 26.65 17.02 -3.63
C LYS A 137 25.13 17.03 -3.71
N VAL A 138 24.44 17.50 -2.67
CA VAL A 138 22.97 17.47 -2.57
C VAL A 138 22.40 18.84 -2.87
N CYS A 139 21.39 18.92 -3.73
CA CYS A 139 20.60 20.12 -3.91
C CYS A 139 19.10 19.83 -3.79
N VAL A 140 18.33 20.82 -3.34
CA VAL A 140 16.87 20.72 -3.30
C VAL A 140 16.31 21.38 -4.55
N LEU A 141 15.59 20.60 -5.35
CA LEU A 141 14.85 21.12 -6.50
C LEU A 141 13.41 20.63 -6.44
N LEU A 142 12.54 21.53 -5.99
CA LEU A 142 11.15 21.21 -5.73
C LEU A 142 10.38 20.82 -7.00
N ASN A 143 9.43 19.89 -6.86
CA ASN A 143 8.60 19.42 -7.97
C ASN A 143 7.92 20.58 -8.71
N ALA A 144 7.62 20.39 -9.99
CA ALA A 144 7.01 21.43 -10.82
C ALA A 144 5.78 20.91 -11.57
N VAL A 145 4.94 21.83 -12.01
CA VAL A 145 3.70 21.57 -12.76
C VAL A 145 3.78 22.22 -14.14
N ASP A 146 3.27 21.53 -15.16
CA ASP A 146 3.04 22.14 -16.47
C ASP A 146 1.86 23.11 -16.38
N ILE A 147 2.16 24.35 -15.99
CA ILE A 147 1.17 25.41 -15.75
C ILE A 147 0.42 25.85 -17.02
N ASN A 148 0.91 25.45 -18.20
CA ASN A 148 0.21 25.67 -19.47
C ASN A 148 -0.82 24.57 -19.70
N ARG A 149 -0.49 23.32 -19.38
CA ARG A 149 -1.45 22.20 -19.38
C ARG A 149 -2.54 22.39 -18.32
N PHE A 150 -2.15 22.75 -17.09
CA PHE A 150 -3.06 23.00 -15.97
C PHE A 150 -3.39 24.49 -15.85
N ALA A 151 -4.08 25.02 -16.87
CA ALA A 151 -4.53 26.42 -16.87
C ALA A 151 -5.82 26.61 -16.04
N PRO A 152 -5.98 27.74 -15.34
CA PRO A 152 -7.25 28.11 -14.72
C PRO A 152 -8.28 28.52 -15.79
N LYS A 153 -9.55 28.16 -15.60
CA LYS A 153 -10.64 28.52 -16.54
C LYS A 153 -11.77 29.32 -15.92
N GLU A 154 -12.20 28.96 -14.72
CA GLU A 154 -13.36 29.57 -14.05
C GLU A 154 -12.99 30.09 -12.66
N SER A 155 -13.59 31.18 -12.22
CA SER A 155 -13.48 31.65 -10.84
C SER A 155 -14.25 30.73 -9.89
N LEU A 156 -13.73 30.53 -8.69
CA LEU A 156 -14.39 29.74 -7.67
C LEU A 156 -15.64 30.45 -7.12
N PRO A 157 -16.71 29.70 -6.78
CA PRO A 157 -17.92 30.27 -6.16
C PRO A 157 -17.66 30.72 -4.70
N PRO A 158 -18.54 31.55 -4.10
CA PRO A 158 -18.42 31.92 -2.69
C PRO A 158 -18.56 30.75 -1.71
N GLN A 159 -19.25 29.68 -2.12
CA GLN A 159 -19.40 28.45 -1.35
C GLN A 159 -19.17 27.24 -2.25
N PRO A 160 -18.44 26.21 -1.79
CA PRO A 160 -18.11 25.05 -2.60
C PRO A 160 -19.34 24.16 -2.77
N ARG A 161 -19.53 23.62 -3.97
CA ARG A 161 -20.66 22.73 -4.31
C ARG A 161 -20.19 21.38 -4.82
N ARG A 162 -19.01 21.33 -5.44
CA ARG A 162 -18.43 20.12 -6.03
C ARG A 162 -17.00 19.92 -5.54
N ALA A 163 -16.71 18.70 -5.14
CA ALA A 163 -15.36 18.29 -4.75
C ALA A 163 -14.87 17.07 -5.54
N LEU A 164 -13.56 17.00 -5.72
CA LEU A 164 -12.85 15.86 -6.31
C LEU A 164 -11.86 15.29 -5.32
N ALA A 165 -11.85 13.98 -5.10
CA ALA A 165 -10.79 13.31 -4.35
C ALA A 165 -9.92 12.43 -5.25
N PHE A 166 -8.60 12.58 -5.12
CA PHE A 166 -7.61 11.67 -5.70
C PHE A 166 -7.34 10.51 -4.75
N ALA A 167 -7.95 9.36 -5.01
CA ALA A 167 -7.83 8.16 -4.20
C ALA A 167 -6.61 7.33 -4.62
N LYS A 168 -5.53 7.46 -3.84
CA LYS A 168 -4.33 6.58 -3.94
C LYS A 168 -4.51 5.29 -3.13
N ASN A 169 -5.38 5.31 -2.13
CA ASN A 169 -5.79 4.18 -1.29
C ASN A 169 -7.25 4.41 -0.85
N GLN A 170 -7.92 3.40 -0.27
CA GLN A 170 -9.37 3.48 0.01
C GLN A 170 -9.73 4.01 1.40
N GLY A 171 -8.86 3.82 2.40
CA GLY A 171 -9.24 3.99 3.82
C GLY A 171 -9.71 5.38 4.25
N HIS A 172 -9.38 6.44 3.50
CA HIS A 172 -9.71 7.83 3.85
C HIS A 172 -10.91 8.41 3.07
N ILE A 173 -11.35 7.74 2.01
CA ILE A 173 -12.38 8.28 1.09
C ILE A 173 -13.76 8.34 1.76
N ALA A 174 -14.11 7.34 2.57
CA ALA A 174 -15.39 7.31 3.29
C ALA A 174 -15.55 8.53 4.23
N VAL A 175 -14.46 8.95 4.88
CA VAL A 175 -14.46 10.10 5.78
C VAL A 175 -14.63 11.41 5.02
N ILE A 176 -13.94 11.56 3.87
CA ILE A 176 -14.11 12.74 2.99
C ILE A 176 -15.55 12.80 2.46
N GLN A 177 -16.10 11.66 2.04
CA GLN A 177 -17.47 11.57 1.53
C GLN A 177 -18.50 12.00 2.59
N ALA A 178 -18.35 11.51 3.82
CA ALA A 178 -19.22 11.91 4.93
C ALA A 178 -19.09 13.41 5.25
N ALA A 179 -17.87 13.96 5.25
CA ALA A 179 -17.63 15.38 5.52
C ALA A 179 -18.26 16.30 4.46
N CYS A 180 -18.14 15.91 3.18
CA CYS A 180 -18.75 16.60 2.05
C CYS A 180 -20.29 16.53 2.10
N ALA A 181 -20.85 15.34 2.40
CA ALA A 181 -22.28 15.13 2.49
C ALA A 181 -22.95 16.01 3.57
N GLN A 182 -22.31 16.16 4.74
CA GLN A 182 -22.80 17.04 5.82
C GLN A 182 -22.87 18.52 5.40
N ARG A 183 -22.11 18.93 4.38
CA ARG A 183 -22.04 20.30 3.86
C ARG A 183 -22.78 20.47 2.53
N GLY A 184 -23.49 19.44 2.07
CA GLY A 184 -24.18 19.47 0.78
C GLY A 184 -23.25 19.54 -0.43
N ILE A 185 -21.98 19.14 -0.28
CA ILE A 185 -20.98 19.15 -1.35
C ILE A 185 -21.02 17.79 -2.06
N ARG A 186 -21.15 17.80 -3.39
CA ARG A 186 -21.08 16.59 -4.21
C ARG A 186 -19.62 16.18 -4.39
N LEU A 187 -19.25 14.98 -3.91
CA LEU A 187 -17.92 14.41 -4.10
C LEU A 187 -17.89 13.43 -5.27
N ASP A 188 -16.97 13.63 -6.21
CA ASP A 188 -16.55 12.62 -7.17
C ASP A 188 -15.15 12.11 -6.80
N VAL A 189 -14.85 10.84 -7.09
CA VAL A 189 -13.57 10.20 -6.74
C VAL A 189 -12.92 9.62 -7.99
N ILE A 190 -11.60 9.82 -8.13
CA ILE A 190 -10.77 9.25 -9.19
C ILE A 190 -9.48 8.67 -8.61
N GLY A 191 -8.85 7.75 -9.33
CA GLY A 191 -7.59 7.12 -8.94
C GLY A 191 -7.61 5.59 -9.02
N TYR A 192 -6.42 5.00 -8.86
CA TYR A 192 -6.24 3.54 -8.95
C TYR A 192 -7.09 2.77 -7.96
N SER A 193 -7.24 3.28 -6.73
CA SER A 193 -7.94 2.55 -5.67
C SER A 193 -9.44 2.42 -5.91
N VAL A 194 -10.00 3.17 -6.86
CA VAL A 194 -11.42 3.12 -7.25
C VAL A 194 -11.60 2.68 -8.71
N GLY A 195 -10.54 2.19 -9.37
CA GLY A 195 -10.59 1.71 -10.75
C GLY A 195 -10.89 2.80 -11.80
N ARG A 196 -10.79 4.08 -11.44
CA ARG A 196 -11.12 5.22 -12.33
C ARG A 196 -9.87 6.06 -12.60
N ILE A 197 -9.03 5.57 -13.50
CA ILE A 197 -7.83 6.28 -13.96
C ILE A 197 -8.23 7.28 -15.05
N VAL A 198 -7.66 8.48 -15.02
CA VAL A 198 -7.94 9.58 -15.94
C VAL A 198 -6.66 9.96 -16.69
N ASP A 199 -6.77 10.10 -18.01
CA ASP A 199 -5.65 10.40 -18.89
C ASP A 199 -5.36 11.92 -18.97
N GLU A 200 -6.42 12.72 -18.92
CA GLU A 200 -6.39 14.18 -19.05
C GLU A 200 -7.00 14.85 -17.79
N PRO A 201 -6.36 14.73 -16.60
CA PRO A 201 -6.87 15.30 -15.35
C PRO A 201 -7.09 16.81 -15.42
N GLU A 202 -6.33 17.53 -16.22
CA GLU A 202 -6.47 18.97 -16.47
C GLU A 202 -7.85 19.37 -16.99
N GLN A 203 -8.55 18.48 -17.71
CA GLN A 203 -9.88 18.76 -18.23
C GLN A 203 -10.96 18.57 -17.17
N ILE A 204 -10.72 17.67 -16.21
CA ILE A 204 -11.70 17.26 -15.21
C ILE A 204 -11.60 18.13 -13.95
N ILE A 205 -10.38 18.39 -13.46
CA ILE A 205 -10.12 19.17 -12.24
C ILE A 205 -10.83 20.54 -12.27
N GLN A 206 -10.89 21.16 -13.45
CA GLN A 206 -11.50 22.48 -13.66
C GLN A 206 -12.98 22.54 -13.26
N GLY A 207 -13.70 21.41 -13.30
CA GLY A 207 -15.13 21.35 -12.99
C GLY A 207 -15.47 21.24 -11.50
N TYR A 208 -14.48 21.34 -10.61
CA TYR A 208 -14.64 21.22 -9.16
C TYR A 208 -14.24 22.51 -8.45
N ASP A 209 -14.70 22.68 -7.21
CA ASP A 209 -14.40 23.83 -6.37
C ASP A 209 -13.30 23.51 -5.36
N VAL A 210 -13.37 22.31 -4.79
CA VAL A 210 -12.43 21.78 -3.79
C VAL A 210 -11.81 20.48 -4.29
N VAL A 211 -10.50 20.32 -4.14
CA VAL A 211 -9.80 19.08 -4.48
C VAL A 211 -9.09 18.53 -3.23
N PHE A 212 -9.31 17.26 -2.94
CA PHE A 212 -8.60 16.51 -1.91
C PHE A 212 -7.48 15.72 -2.57
N SER A 213 -6.22 16.12 -2.31
CA SER A 213 -5.05 15.48 -2.93
C SER A 213 -3.76 15.80 -2.18
N SER A 214 -2.65 15.20 -2.61
CA SER A 214 -1.31 15.43 -2.05
C SER A 214 -0.25 15.45 -3.14
N ALA A 215 0.92 16.02 -2.81
CA ALA A 215 2.08 16.08 -3.69
C ALA A 215 1.77 16.74 -5.06
N LEU A 216 2.26 16.15 -6.15
CA LEU A 216 2.10 16.68 -7.51
C LEU A 216 0.64 16.99 -7.87
N SER A 217 -0.30 16.10 -7.55
CA SER A 217 -1.71 16.29 -7.88
C SER A 217 -2.39 17.42 -7.08
N ALA A 218 -1.87 17.74 -5.89
CA ALA A 218 -2.30 18.94 -5.17
C ALA A 218 -1.83 20.21 -5.91
N MET A 219 -0.59 20.22 -6.40
CA MET A 219 -0.06 21.33 -7.18
C MET A 219 -0.78 21.47 -8.54
N GLU A 220 -1.12 20.37 -9.22
CA GLU A 220 -1.91 20.38 -10.45
C GLU A 220 -3.28 21.02 -10.22
N ALA A 221 -3.95 20.68 -9.12
CA ALA A 221 -5.24 21.27 -8.75
C ALA A 221 -5.14 22.77 -8.42
N MET A 222 -4.12 23.16 -7.65
CA MET A 222 -3.82 24.57 -7.36
C MET A 222 -3.52 25.34 -8.66
N ALA A 223 -2.77 24.77 -9.62
CA ALA A 223 -2.46 25.42 -10.88
C ALA A 223 -3.71 25.69 -11.74
N CYS A 224 -4.72 24.82 -11.65
CA CYS A 224 -6.05 24.99 -12.23
C CYS A 224 -6.96 25.99 -11.50
N GLY A 225 -6.51 26.64 -10.42
CA GLY A 225 -7.33 27.61 -9.70
C GLY A 225 -8.32 27.00 -8.72
N ARG A 226 -8.10 25.76 -8.25
CA ARG A 226 -9.02 25.09 -7.32
C ARG A 226 -8.56 25.26 -5.88
N ALA A 227 -9.50 25.32 -4.93
CA ALA A 227 -9.16 25.21 -3.52
C ALA A 227 -8.70 23.78 -3.22
N VAL A 228 -7.65 23.61 -2.42
CA VAL A 228 -7.05 22.30 -2.19
C VAL A 228 -6.96 22.01 -0.70
N VAL A 229 -7.58 20.90 -0.29
CA VAL A 229 -7.32 20.28 1.01
C VAL A 229 -6.23 19.23 0.80
N VAL A 230 -5.07 19.48 1.43
CA VAL A 230 -3.91 18.61 1.29
C VAL A 230 -4.07 17.40 2.22
N CYS A 231 -4.30 16.23 1.63
CA CYS A 231 -4.46 14.97 2.35
C CYS A 231 -4.26 13.74 1.46
N ASP A 232 -3.91 12.61 2.07
CA ASP A 232 -4.07 11.27 1.49
C ASP A 232 -4.20 10.24 2.62
N GLY A 233 -4.23 8.94 2.32
CA GLY A 233 -4.39 7.92 3.37
C GLY A 233 -3.31 7.86 4.45
N ARG A 234 -2.21 8.63 4.32
CA ARG A 234 -1.22 8.79 5.39
C ARG A 234 -1.61 9.85 6.42
N GLY A 235 -2.48 10.80 6.06
CA GLY A 235 -2.94 11.85 6.96
C GLY A 235 -3.49 13.10 6.27
N LEU A 236 -3.81 14.10 7.09
CA LEU A 236 -4.34 15.40 6.71
C LEU A 236 -3.32 16.49 7.06
N ALA A 237 -3.12 17.43 6.14
CA ALA A 237 -2.43 18.70 6.41
C ALA A 237 -3.45 19.84 6.63
N GLY A 238 -4.42 19.96 5.72
CA GLY A 238 -5.51 20.93 5.80
C GLY A 238 -5.78 21.69 4.50
N MET A 239 -6.69 22.66 4.54
CA MET A 239 -6.94 23.60 3.46
C MET A 239 -5.69 24.45 3.23
N CYS A 240 -5.24 24.52 1.98
CA CYS A 240 -4.10 25.33 1.60
C CYS A 240 -4.52 26.78 1.44
N ASP A 241 -3.84 27.66 2.17
CA ASP A 241 -3.96 29.11 2.10
C ASP A 241 -2.56 29.73 1.90
N VAL A 242 -2.50 31.05 1.76
CA VAL A 242 -1.24 31.77 1.49
C VAL A 242 -0.25 31.68 2.66
N GLN A 243 -0.74 31.58 3.90
CA GLN A 243 0.10 31.50 5.10
C GLN A 243 0.81 30.15 5.19
N ARG A 244 0.09 29.07 4.92
CA ARG A 244 0.58 27.68 4.97
C ARG A 244 1.40 27.30 3.74
N PHE A 245 1.17 27.97 2.61
CA PHE A 245 1.76 27.60 1.32
C PHE A 245 3.29 27.51 1.36
N ALA A 246 3.98 28.49 1.95
CA ALA A 246 5.44 28.54 1.93
C ALA A 246 6.09 27.30 2.58
N ASP A 247 5.60 26.92 3.75
CA ASP A 247 6.11 25.79 4.50
C ASP A 247 5.75 24.46 3.83
N TRP A 248 4.52 24.35 3.32
CA TRP A 248 4.07 23.14 2.67
C TRP A 248 4.74 22.91 1.32
N ARG A 249 5.06 24.00 0.61
CA ARG A 249 5.78 23.96 -0.66
C ARG A 249 7.18 23.35 -0.49
N ARG A 250 7.91 23.71 0.57
CA ARG A 250 9.22 23.14 0.93
C ARG A 250 9.16 21.63 1.18
N LEU A 251 7.98 21.14 1.55
CA LEU A 251 7.66 19.73 1.79
C LEU A 251 6.86 19.09 0.64
N ASN A 252 6.80 19.77 -0.53
CA ASN A 252 6.04 19.37 -1.72
C ASN A 252 4.57 19.04 -1.46
N PHE A 253 3.94 19.53 -0.38
CA PHE A 253 2.59 19.10 0.02
C PHE A 253 2.51 17.56 0.21
N GLY A 254 3.65 16.95 0.58
CA GLY A 254 3.86 15.52 0.68
C GLY A 254 3.93 15.03 2.13
N LEU A 255 4.63 13.90 2.32
CA LEU A 255 4.62 13.08 3.54
C LEU A 255 4.68 13.88 4.85
N ARG A 256 5.69 14.74 5.01
CA ARG A 256 5.95 15.48 6.27
C ARG A 256 4.96 16.61 6.55
N THR A 257 4.14 16.96 5.55
CA THR A 257 3.03 17.92 5.68
C THR A 257 1.81 17.26 6.35
N LEU A 258 1.62 15.96 6.15
CA LEU A 258 0.44 15.19 6.57
C LEU A 258 0.53 14.78 8.04
N ARG A 259 0.31 15.73 8.95
CA ARG A 259 0.57 15.55 10.39
C ARG A 259 -0.67 15.19 11.22
N GLN A 260 -1.87 15.39 10.67
CA GLN A 260 -3.11 15.20 11.41
C GLN A 260 -3.82 13.89 11.01
N PRO A 261 -4.54 13.24 11.95
CA PRO A 261 -5.38 12.10 11.60
C PRO A 261 -6.57 12.53 10.75
N LEU A 262 -6.98 11.64 9.84
CA LEU A 262 -8.17 11.82 9.01
C LEU A 262 -9.43 11.48 9.80
N THR A 263 -10.07 12.49 10.38
CA THR A 263 -11.36 12.34 11.06
C THR A 263 -12.43 13.17 10.37
N LEU A 264 -13.70 12.77 10.53
CA LEU A 264 -14.83 13.49 9.97
C LEU A 264 -14.83 14.96 10.41
N GLN A 265 -14.54 15.20 11.69
CA GLN A 265 -14.46 16.54 12.26
C GLN A 265 -13.30 17.34 11.68
N ALA A 266 -12.09 16.77 11.62
CA ALA A 266 -10.91 17.49 11.11
C ALA A 266 -11.05 17.87 9.64
N ILE A 267 -11.53 16.95 8.80
CA ILE A 267 -11.80 17.25 7.38
C ILE A 267 -12.89 18.31 7.26
N GLY A 268 -13.96 18.20 8.07
CA GLY A 268 -15.02 19.19 8.10
C GLY A 268 -14.53 20.60 8.41
N THR A 269 -13.73 20.76 9.46
CA THR A 269 -13.12 22.05 9.84
C THR A 269 -12.32 22.65 8.69
N GLU A 270 -11.53 21.85 7.98
CA GLU A 270 -10.72 22.35 6.87
C GLU A 270 -11.57 22.71 5.64
N ILE A 271 -12.68 22.01 5.38
CA ILE A 271 -13.65 22.44 4.36
C ILE A 271 -14.28 23.79 4.74
N ASP A 272 -14.58 24.01 6.01
CA ASP A 272 -15.17 25.27 6.49
C ASP A 272 -14.20 26.47 6.38
N CYS A 273 -12.90 26.21 6.26
CA CYS A 273 -11.87 27.22 5.95
C CYS A 273 -11.80 27.59 4.45
N TYR A 274 -12.70 27.08 3.61
CA TYR A 274 -12.74 27.42 2.20
C TYR A 274 -12.87 28.94 1.96
N ASP A 275 -11.98 29.48 1.15
CA ASP A 275 -11.99 30.87 0.70
C ASP A 275 -11.50 30.95 -0.77
N ALA A 276 -12.36 31.45 -1.66
CA ALA A 276 -12.09 31.58 -3.08
C ALA A 276 -10.96 32.56 -3.40
N ALA A 277 -10.81 33.64 -2.61
CA ALA A 277 -9.73 34.62 -2.77
C ALA A 277 -8.38 34.04 -2.33
N GLN A 278 -8.36 33.32 -1.20
CA GLN A 278 -7.14 32.60 -0.77
C GLN A 278 -6.69 31.57 -1.82
N ALA A 279 -7.63 30.81 -2.40
CA ALA A 279 -7.31 29.85 -3.47
C ALA A 279 -6.75 30.54 -4.72
N ALA A 280 -7.27 31.72 -5.09
CA ALA A 280 -6.76 32.51 -6.21
C ALA A 280 -5.32 33.02 -5.94
N GLU A 281 -5.03 33.49 -4.72
CA GLU A 281 -3.69 33.91 -4.33
C GLU A 281 -2.70 32.74 -4.30
N VAL A 282 -3.08 31.58 -3.76
CA VAL A 282 -2.30 30.33 -3.80
C VAL A 282 -2.00 29.94 -5.25
N THR A 283 -2.98 30.05 -6.15
CA THR A 283 -2.82 29.76 -7.58
C THR A 283 -1.81 30.69 -8.22
N ALA A 284 -1.93 32.00 -7.99
CA ALA A 284 -1.00 32.99 -8.52
C ALA A 284 0.43 32.72 -8.04
N ARG A 285 0.59 32.43 -6.74
CA ARG A 285 1.88 32.09 -6.15
C ARG A 285 2.47 30.82 -6.76
N LEU A 286 1.72 29.72 -6.78
CA LEU A 286 2.21 28.47 -7.37
C LEU A 286 2.63 28.63 -8.82
N ARG A 287 1.86 29.36 -9.62
CA ARG A 287 2.20 29.61 -11.03
C ARG A 287 3.47 30.45 -11.19
N ALA A 288 3.78 31.33 -10.24
CA ALA A 288 5.00 32.14 -10.26
C ALA A 288 6.27 31.33 -9.92
N GLU A 289 6.18 30.34 -9.02
CA GLU A 289 7.37 29.63 -8.51
C GLU A 289 7.46 28.14 -8.88
N GLY A 290 6.36 27.52 -9.32
CA GLY A 290 6.22 26.07 -9.53
C GLY A 290 6.10 25.62 -10.99
N GLY A 291 6.42 26.48 -11.96
CA GLY A 291 6.29 26.18 -13.39
C GLY A 291 7.37 25.22 -13.94
N LEU A 292 6.95 24.28 -14.78
CA LEU A 292 7.80 23.25 -15.39
C LEU A 292 8.94 23.82 -16.26
N ALA A 293 8.69 24.88 -17.04
CA ALA A 293 9.70 25.46 -17.93
C ALA A 293 10.93 25.95 -17.15
N ALA A 294 10.72 26.77 -16.11
CA ALA A 294 11.78 27.27 -15.23
C ALA A 294 12.46 26.14 -14.44
N TYR A 295 11.71 25.09 -14.08
CA TYR A 295 12.28 23.90 -13.45
C TYR A 295 13.26 23.16 -14.37
N VAL A 296 12.89 22.96 -15.64
CA VAL A 296 13.78 22.30 -16.63
C VAL A 296 14.98 23.16 -16.99
N GLU A 297 14.85 24.49 -16.99
CA GLU A 297 16.00 25.39 -17.12
C GLU A 297 17.01 25.18 -15.98
N ARG A 298 16.53 25.09 -14.73
CA ARG A 298 17.38 24.80 -13.56
C ARG A 298 18.02 23.41 -13.64
N LEU A 299 17.27 22.38 -14.04
CA LEU A 299 17.83 21.05 -14.29
C LEU A 299 18.94 21.10 -15.35
N THR A 300 18.74 21.86 -16.41
CA THR A 300 19.71 21.99 -17.50
C THR A 300 20.99 22.69 -17.04
N LEU A 301 20.91 23.63 -16.10
CA LEU A 301 22.09 24.19 -15.43
C LEU A 301 22.83 23.13 -14.62
N LEU A 302 22.11 22.35 -13.79
CA LEU A 302 22.69 21.25 -13.02
C LEU A 302 23.36 20.19 -13.91
N TYR A 303 22.78 19.87 -15.07
CA TYR A 303 23.41 18.97 -16.03
C TYR A 303 24.75 19.52 -16.52
N ARG A 304 24.80 20.80 -16.88
CA ARG A 304 26.04 21.42 -17.37
C ARG A 304 27.11 21.47 -16.29
N GLU A 305 26.75 21.74 -15.05
CA GLU A 305 27.66 21.69 -13.90
C GLU A 305 28.22 20.27 -13.69
N ALA A 306 27.36 19.26 -13.69
CA ALA A 306 27.77 17.86 -13.57
C ALA A 306 28.72 17.44 -14.72
N MET A 307 28.42 17.87 -15.94
CA MET A 307 29.28 17.62 -17.10
C MET A 307 30.64 18.33 -17.01
N GLU A 308 30.67 19.56 -16.52
CA GLU A 308 31.92 20.30 -16.33
C GLU A 308 32.78 19.68 -15.22
N GLU A 309 32.16 19.27 -14.12
CA GLU A 309 32.86 18.58 -13.04
C GLU A 309 33.46 17.25 -13.51
N GLN A 310 32.71 16.44 -14.26
CA GLN A 310 33.22 15.19 -14.85
C GLN A 310 34.41 15.45 -15.80
N ARG A 311 34.39 16.53 -16.58
CA ARG A 311 35.52 16.91 -17.45
C ARG A 311 36.76 17.30 -16.64
N ARG A 312 36.60 18.04 -15.54
CA ARG A 312 37.71 18.51 -14.70
C ARG A 312 38.30 17.41 -13.83
N THR A 313 37.44 16.54 -13.32
CA THR A 313 37.82 15.47 -12.40
C THR A 313 37.12 14.18 -12.82
N PRO A 314 37.59 13.52 -13.90
CA PRO A 314 37.05 12.23 -14.31
C PRO A 314 37.19 11.21 -13.19
N HIS A 315 36.19 10.34 -13.05
CA HIS A 315 36.31 9.21 -12.13
C HIS A 315 37.10 8.07 -12.79
N SER A 316 37.66 7.16 -11.98
CA SER A 316 38.37 5.99 -12.51
C SER A 316 37.41 4.87 -12.90
N ALA A 317 37.73 4.11 -13.95
CA ALA A 317 36.98 2.91 -14.32
C ALA A 317 36.95 1.87 -13.18
N HIS A 318 37.99 1.86 -12.34
CA HIS A 318 38.08 1.02 -11.15
C HIS A 318 37.04 1.39 -10.09
N ASP A 319 36.86 2.69 -9.80
CA ASP A 319 35.86 3.14 -8.82
C ASP A 319 34.45 2.88 -9.30
N LEU A 320 34.19 3.05 -10.60
CA LEU A 320 32.91 2.69 -11.19
C LEU A 320 32.66 1.18 -11.09
N SER A 321 33.64 0.34 -11.45
CA SER A 321 33.51 -1.12 -11.34
C SER A 321 33.25 -1.55 -9.90
N ARG A 322 33.92 -0.93 -8.92
CA ARG A 322 33.65 -1.18 -7.49
C ARG A 322 32.21 -0.83 -7.11
N ALA A 323 31.71 0.32 -7.54
CA ALA A 323 30.32 0.72 -7.26
C ALA A 323 29.30 -0.26 -7.88
N ILE A 324 29.56 -0.74 -9.10
CA ILE A 324 28.76 -1.78 -9.75
C ILE A 324 28.79 -3.08 -8.92
N VAL A 325 29.97 -3.52 -8.46
CA VAL A 325 30.09 -4.72 -7.62
C VAL A 325 29.30 -4.56 -6.32
N THR A 326 29.41 -3.42 -5.63
CA THR A 326 28.63 -3.14 -4.42
C THR A 326 27.12 -3.27 -4.69
N TYR A 327 26.64 -2.68 -5.78
CA TYR A 327 25.23 -2.84 -6.17
C TYR A 327 24.87 -4.30 -6.47
N LEU A 328 25.68 -5.04 -7.23
CA LEU A 328 25.41 -6.45 -7.55
C LEU A 328 25.38 -7.33 -6.29
N GLN A 329 26.25 -7.07 -5.32
CA GLN A 329 26.28 -7.78 -4.04
C GLN A 329 24.99 -7.58 -3.22
N ASP A 330 24.28 -6.46 -3.41
CA ASP A 330 22.96 -6.26 -2.80
C ASP A 330 21.91 -7.25 -3.32
N TRP A 331 22.13 -7.87 -4.48
CA TRP A 331 21.23 -8.86 -5.07
C TRP A 331 21.65 -10.31 -4.81
N TYR A 332 22.79 -10.54 -4.17
CA TYR A 332 23.23 -11.90 -3.84
C TYR A 332 22.34 -12.53 -2.76
N PRO A 333 22.04 -13.84 -2.85
CA PRO A 333 21.49 -14.59 -1.72
C PRO A 333 22.44 -14.48 -0.51
N ASN A 334 21.90 -14.22 0.69
CA ASN A 334 22.67 -14.26 1.92
C ASN A 334 21.80 -14.62 3.14
N ASP A 335 22.47 -14.97 4.25
CA ASP A 335 21.82 -15.41 5.49
C ASP A 335 21.20 -14.25 6.30
N ALA A 336 21.40 -13.00 5.90
CA ALA A 336 20.93 -11.81 6.63
C ALA A 336 19.42 -11.51 6.41
N GLY A 337 18.70 -12.38 5.71
CA GLY A 337 17.26 -12.28 5.47
C GLY A 337 16.89 -11.65 4.11
N PRO A 338 15.58 -11.60 3.79
CA PRO A 338 15.13 -11.10 2.49
C PRO A 338 15.48 -9.62 2.29
N ARG A 339 16.13 -9.32 1.15
CA ARG A 339 16.43 -7.95 0.69
C ARG A 339 15.17 -7.10 0.58
N SER A 340 15.30 -5.77 0.49
CA SER A 340 14.17 -4.83 0.60
C SER A 340 12.96 -5.18 -0.28
N TRP A 341 13.17 -5.54 -1.55
CA TRP A 341 12.08 -5.96 -2.44
C TRP A 341 11.52 -7.35 -2.12
N LEU A 342 12.36 -8.30 -1.67
CA LEU A 342 11.92 -9.62 -1.22
C LEU A 342 11.13 -9.53 0.09
N ARG A 343 11.52 -8.61 0.98
CA ARG A 343 10.82 -8.30 2.22
C ARG A 343 9.49 -7.65 1.93
N GLU A 344 9.46 -6.64 1.05
CA GLU A 344 8.22 -6.01 0.60
C GLU A 344 7.30 -7.03 -0.07
N ARG A 345 7.82 -7.85 -0.99
CA ARG A 345 7.07 -8.97 -1.61
C ARG A 345 6.53 -9.93 -0.57
N ARG A 346 7.33 -10.32 0.43
CA ARG A 346 6.90 -11.19 1.52
C ARG A 346 5.76 -10.56 2.30
N VAL A 347 5.92 -9.31 2.75
CA VAL A 347 4.88 -8.56 3.47
C VAL A 347 3.59 -8.46 2.66
N LEU A 348 3.68 -8.19 1.35
CA LEU A 348 2.51 -8.14 0.48
C LEU A 348 1.85 -9.50 0.32
N LEU A 349 2.61 -10.59 0.19
CA LEU A 349 2.06 -11.93 0.14
C LEU A 349 1.38 -12.30 1.47
N ASP A 350 2.05 -12.04 2.59
CA ASP A 350 1.48 -12.26 3.92
C ASP A 350 0.20 -11.42 4.12
N THR A 351 0.17 -10.19 3.59
CA THR A 351 -1.02 -9.31 3.60
C THR A 351 -2.12 -9.84 2.69
N ILE A 352 -1.80 -10.39 1.51
CA ILE A 352 -2.78 -11.03 0.63
C ILE A 352 -3.37 -12.27 1.32
N ASP A 353 -2.55 -13.05 2.00
CA ASP A 353 -2.99 -14.22 2.77
C ASP A 353 -3.90 -13.80 3.94
N ASP A 354 -3.51 -12.73 4.66
CA ASP A 354 -4.30 -12.16 5.75
C ASP A 354 -5.63 -11.55 5.26
N LEU A 355 -5.62 -10.81 4.13
CA LEU A 355 -6.79 -10.14 3.55
C LEU A 355 -7.72 -11.09 2.80
N SER A 356 -7.21 -12.21 2.29
CA SER A 356 -8.03 -13.15 1.56
C SER A 356 -9.01 -13.82 2.51
N TYR A 357 -8.60 -14.32 3.70
CA TYR A 357 -9.51 -14.81 4.76
C TYR A 357 -8.87 -14.95 6.16
N GLY A 358 -7.60 -14.61 6.38
CA GLY A 358 -6.95 -14.72 7.70
C GLY A 358 -6.75 -16.15 8.24
N VAL A 359 -7.00 -17.19 7.43
CA VAL A 359 -6.75 -18.61 7.75
C VAL A 359 -6.07 -19.31 6.59
N LEU A 360 -5.01 -20.07 6.91
CA LEU A 360 -4.37 -21.01 5.99
C LEU A 360 -5.23 -22.27 5.85
N CYS A 361 -5.08 -22.98 4.73
CA CYS A 361 -5.74 -24.27 4.55
C CYS A 361 -5.34 -25.24 5.67
N ALA A 362 -6.34 -25.76 6.38
CA ALA A 362 -6.18 -26.78 7.39
C ALA A 362 -5.66 -28.08 6.73
N PRO A 363 -4.48 -28.59 7.13
CA PRO A 363 -3.97 -29.84 6.58
C PRO A 363 -4.88 -31.01 6.98
N LEU A 364 -5.19 -31.87 6.02
CA LEU A 364 -5.90 -33.12 6.29
C LEU A 364 -5.00 -34.10 7.05
N ASP A 365 -5.64 -35.04 7.76
CA ASP A 365 -5.03 -36.15 8.50
C ASP A 365 -3.99 -35.75 9.56
N THR A 366 -3.94 -34.47 9.91
CA THR A 366 -3.08 -33.92 10.95
C THR A 366 -3.92 -33.35 12.08
N PRO A 367 -3.61 -33.65 13.34
CA PRO A 367 -4.30 -33.02 14.46
C PRO A 367 -3.96 -31.52 14.57
N LEU A 368 -5.01 -30.71 14.73
CA LEU A 368 -4.96 -29.26 14.77
C LEU A 368 -5.48 -28.75 16.11
N SER A 369 -4.63 -28.03 16.83
CA SER A 369 -4.94 -27.58 18.19
C SER A 369 -5.74 -26.28 18.20
N PHE A 370 -6.65 -26.16 19.17
CA PHE A 370 -7.35 -24.92 19.49
C PHE A 370 -6.66 -24.13 20.62
N GLY A 371 -5.52 -24.60 21.13
CA GLY A 371 -4.80 -23.97 22.24
C GLY A 371 -3.91 -22.79 21.84
N SER A 372 -3.41 -22.05 22.84
CA SER A 372 -2.52 -20.90 22.69
C SER A 372 -1.18 -21.23 22.02
N GLY A 373 -0.72 -22.48 22.12
CA GLY A 373 0.53 -22.97 21.53
C GLY A 373 0.46 -23.32 20.04
N GLU A 374 -0.72 -23.26 19.41
CA GLU A 374 -0.86 -23.54 17.99
C GLU A 374 -0.32 -22.37 17.15
N THR A 375 0.72 -22.64 16.37
CA THR A 375 1.36 -21.63 15.49
C THR A 375 0.76 -21.64 14.08
N ARG A 376 0.09 -22.73 13.70
CA ARG A 376 -0.58 -22.85 12.40
C ARG A 376 -1.86 -22.02 12.44
N ARG A 377 -1.97 -21.00 11.58
CA ARG A 377 -3.16 -20.13 11.47
C ARG A 377 -4.30 -20.82 10.71
N TRP A 378 -4.77 -21.97 11.19
CA TRP A 378 -5.71 -22.83 10.46
C TRP A 378 -7.19 -22.51 10.73
N TRP A 379 -7.48 -21.75 11.80
CA TRP A 379 -8.84 -21.35 12.18
C TRP A 379 -8.90 -19.90 12.64
N TRP A 380 -10.05 -19.27 12.40
CA TRP A 380 -10.35 -17.91 12.85
C TRP A 380 -11.57 -17.92 13.75
N ARG A 381 -11.38 -17.48 14.99
CA ARG A 381 -12.43 -17.21 15.97
C ARG A 381 -13.20 -15.95 15.57
N ILE A 382 -14.41 -16.12 15.04
CA ILE A 382 -15.27 -15.00 14.64
C ILE A 382 -15.96 -14.41 15.87
N ARG A 383 -16.58 -15.27 16.70
CA ARG A 383 -17.23 -14.88 17.96
C ARG A 383 -17.56 -16.09 18.84
N GLY A 384 -17.86 -15.84 20.11
CA GLY A 384 -18.35 -16.85 21.05
C GLY A 384 -17.28 -17.84 21.52
N PHE A 385 -16.02 -17.46 21.44
CA PHE A 385 -14.87 -18.21 21.97
C PHE A 385 -14.09 -17.33 22.94
N SER A 386 -13.59 -17.92 24.02
CA SER A 386 -12.69 -17.24 24.95
C SER A 386 -11.30 -17.02 24.35
N ILE A 387 -10.43 -16.38 25.12
CA ILE A 387 -8.99 -16.40 24.85
C ILE A 387 -8.51 -17.86 24.91
N PRO A 388 -7.63 -18.32 23.99
CA PRO A 388 -7.11 -19.68 24.01
C PRO A 388 -6.22 -19.90 25.21
N GLU A 389 -6.38 -21.04 25.84
CA GLU A 389 -5.56 -21.54 26.94
C GLU A 389 -4.56 -22.58 26.38
N ASP A 390 -3.55 -22.98 27.16
CA ASP A 390 -2.48 -23.86 26.68
C ASP A 390 -2.98 -25.22 26.17
N TRP A 391 -4.09 -25.71 26.72
CA TRP A 391 -4.69 -26.98 26.32
C TRP A 391 -5.74 -26.82 25.19
N GLY A 392 -6.39 -25.65 25.04
CA GLY A 392 -7.55 -25.51 24.17
C GLY A 392 -8.31 -24.20 24.36
N THR A 393 -9.48 -24.06 23.72
CA THR A 393 -10.31 -22.85 23.80
C THR A 393 -11.74 -23.19 24.21
N TRP A 394 -12.25 -22.50 25.24
CA TRP A 394 -13.65 -22.58 25.62
C TRP A 394 -14.54 -21.77 24.68
N THR A 395 -15.73 -22.30 24.39
CA THR A 395 -16.85 -21.47 23.93
C THR A 395 -17.30 -20.55 25.07
N ASP A 396 -17.54 -19.29 24.77
CA ASP A 396 -18.06 -18.29 25.70
C ASP A 396 -19.29 -17.61 25.10
N GLY A 397 -20.47 -18.09 25.51
CA GLY A 397 -21.76 -17.70 24.93
C GLY A 397 -22.19 -18.58 23.75
N SER A 398 -23.27 -18.17 23.08
CA SER A 398 -23.89 -18.92 21.98
C SER A 398 -24.47 -17.95 20.93
N PRO A 399 -24.34 -18.24 19.63
CA PRO A 399 -23.50 -19.29 19.04
C PRO A 399 -22.00 -18.95 19.11
N ALA A 400 -21.17 -19.99 19.17
CA ALA A 400 -19.73 -19.91 18.95
C ALA A 400 -19.43 -20.21 17.48
N ILE A 401 -18.83 -19.25 16.76
CA ILE A 401 -18.63 -19.31 15.31
C ILE A 401 -17.15 -19.20 14.98
N ALA A 402 -16.65 -20.19 14.24
CA ALA A 402 -15.30 -20.24 13.73
C ALA A 402 -15.33 -20.48 12.21
N MET A 403 -14.28 -20.05 11.54
CA MET A 403 -14.06 -20.33 10.14
C MET A 403 -12.72 -21.05 9.98
N PHE A 404 -12.70 -22.08 9.15
CA PHE A 404 -11.47 -22.69 8.63
C PHE A 404 -11.61 -22.89 7.13
N ARG A 405 -10.50 -23.21 6.48
CA ARG A 405 -10.44 -23.46 5.05
C ARG A 405 -9.83 -24.83 4.80
N VAL A 406 -10.38 -25.57 3.86
CA VAL A 406 -9.75 -26.78 3.34
C VAL A 406 -9.28 -26.54 1.91
N GLY A 407 -8.42 -27.43 1.40
CA GLY A 407 -7.91 -27.34 0.02
C GLY A 407 -9.00 -27.61 -1.01
N GLN A 408 -8.82 -28.65 -1.82
CA GLN A 408 -9.88 -29.09 -2.73
C GLN A 408 -11.07 -29.59 -1.91
N ALA A 409 -12.27 -29.10 -2.22
CA ALA A 409 -13.50 -29.59 -1.60
C ALA A 409 -13.64 -31.09 -1.86
N CYS A 410 -13.86 -31.83 -0.78
CA CYS A 410 -14.19 -33.23 -0.78
C CYS A 410 -15.07 -33.50 0.42
N GLU A 411 -15.71 -34.67 0.46
CA GLU A 411 -16.45 -35.07 1.64
C GLU A 411 -15.50 -35.27 2.83
N LEU A 412 -15.79 -34.63 3.97
CA LEU A 412 -14.91 -34.63 5.14
C LEU A 412 -15.52 -35.32 6.35
N HIS A 413 -14.66 -35.91 7.15
CA HIS A 413 -14.94 -36.34 8.52
C HIS A 413 -14.13 -35.47 9.48
N ALA A 414 -14.82 -34.67 10.30
CA ALA A 414 -14.19 -33.83 11.30
C ALA A 414 -14.32 -34.45 12.69
N GLU A 415 -13.18 -34.82 13.28
CA GLU A 415 -13.08 -35.50 14.58
C GLU A 415 -12.62 -34.49 15.63
N PHE A 416 -13.51 -34.08 16.54
CA PHE A 416 -13.24 -33.08 17.56
C PHE A 416 -12.98 -33.74 18.93
N ALA A 417 -11.85 -33.43 19.53
CA ALA A 417 -11.57 -33.67 20.95
C ALA A 417 -11.99 -32.45 21.77
N MET A 418 -12.88 -32.63 22.75
CA MET A 418 -13.45 -31.50 23.51
C MET A 418 -13.82 -31.85 24.95
N HIS A 419 -14.06 -30.83 25.77
CA HIS A 419 -14.55 -30.95 27.14
C HIS A 419 -15.92 -30.27 27.29
N PRO A 420 -17.02 -30.99 27.52
CA PRO A 420 -18.31 -30.36 27.78
C PRO A 420 -18.38 -29.82 29.22
N PHE A 421 -18.97 -28.64 29.40
CA PHE A 421 -19.16 -28.02 30.72
C PHE A 421 -20.45 -28.51 31.39
N VAL A 422 -20.39 -29.73 31.94
CA VAL A 422 -21.49 -30.42 32.64
C VAL A 422 -21.06 -30.93 34.05
N PRO A 423 -20.82 -30.01 35.01
CA PRO A 423 -20.23 -30.35 36.32
C PRO A 423 -21.05 -31.27 37.24
N ASP A 424 -22.35 -31.48 37.03
CA ASP A 424 -23.21 -32.27 37.91
C ASP A 424 -24.23 -33.16 37.17
N LYS A 425 -24.81 -34.14 37.88
CA LYS A 425 -25.74 -35.16 37.35
C LYS A 425 -27.02 -34.60 36.73
N SER A 426 -27.42 -33.40 37.12
CA SER A 426 -28.69 -32.78 36.72
C SER A 426 -28.56 -31.93 35.47
N ARG A 427 -27.32 -31.74 34.98
CA ARG A 427 -27.02 -30.82 33.91
C ARG A 427 -26.90 -31.54 32.57
N GLU A 428 -27.59 -30.97 31.59
CA GLU A 428 -27.52 -31.37 30.19
C GLU A 428 -27.29 -30.13 29.33
N ILE A 429 -26.35 -30.23 28.38
CA ILE A 429 -26.17 -29.25 27.32
C ILE A 429 -26.39 -29.94 25.97
N SER A 430 -27.02 -29.21 25.05
CA SER A 430 -27.21 -29.65 23.66
C SER A 430 -26.53 -28.63 22.75
N VAL A 431 -25.76 -29.12 21.79
CA VAL A 431 -24.97 -28.32 20.86
C VAL A 431 -25.39 -28.69 19.44
N ASP A 432 -26.08 -27.78 18.78
CA ASP A 432 -26.38 -27.91 17.36
C ASP A 432 -25.13 -27.48 16.57
N VAL A 433 -24.63 -28.37 15.72
CA VAL A 433 -23.43 -28.17 14.91
C VAL A 433 -23.86 -27.85 13.49
N THR A 434 -23.68 -26.60 13.11
CA THR A 434 -24.01 -26.12 11.77
C THR A 434 -22.73 -25.83 10.99
N VAL A 435 -22.73 -26.18 9.71
CA VAL A 435 -21.65 -25.87 8.78
C VAL A 435 -22.23 -25.11 7.60
N ASN A 436 -21.68 -23.94 7.31
CA ASN A 436 -22.17 -23.05 6.24
C ASN A 436 -23.70 -22.82 6.29
N GLY A 437 -24.25 -22.77 7.51
CA GLY A 437 -25.67 -22.56 7.77
C GLY A 437 -26.54 -23.81 7.77
N LEU A 438 -26.02 -24.98 7.39
CA LEU A 438 -26.75 -26.25 7.42
C LEU A 438 -26.50 -26.99 8.74
N LEU A 439 -27.56 -27.42 9.42
CA LEU A 439 -27.45 -28.28 10.60
C LEU A 439 -27.02 -29.69 10.20
N LEU A 440 -25.84 -30.12 10.67
CA LEU A 440 -25.28 -31.42 10.33
C LEU A 440 -25.40 -32.43 11.47
N ASP A 441 -25.36 -31.98 12.72
CA ASP A 441 -25.47 -32.86 13.89
C ASP A 441 -25.96 -32.09 15.13
N THR A 442 -26.48 -32.82 16.11
CA THR A 442 -26.82 -32.30 17.44
C THR A 442 -26.17 -33.17 18.50
N TRP A 443 -25.19 -32.62 19.20
CA TRP A 443 -24.51 -33.32 20.29
C TRP A 443 -25.19 -33.04 21.62
N VAL A 444 -25.42 -34.08 22.41
CA VAL A 444 -25.96 -33.97 23.76
C VAL A 444 -24.93 -34.49 24.76
N PHE A 445 -24.70 -33.71 25.81
CA PHE A 445 -23.78 -34.06 26.90
C PHE A 445 -24.53 -33.99 28.23
N ARG A 446 -24.40 -35.05 29.04
CA ARG A 446 -25.00 -35.18 30.37
C ARG A 446 -23.90 -35.30 31.41
N GLY A 447 -24.11 -34.74 32.59
CA GLY A 447 -23.18 -34.90 33.71
C GLY A 447 -23.57 -36.05 34.66
N PRO A 448 -22.72 -36.36 35.65
CA PRO A 448 -21.34 -35.94 35.73
C PRO A 448 -20.53 -36.92 34.89
N ASP A 449 -19.78 -36.40 33.94
CA ASP A 449 -18.78 -37.20 33.24
C ASP A 449 -17.42 -36.65 33.64
N SER A 450 -16.44 -37.55 33.66
CA SER A 450 -15.05 -37.26 34.02
C SER A 450 -14.52 -36.01 33.29
N ILE A 451 -13.44 -35.41 33.82
CA ILE A 451 -12.70 -34.30 33.16
C ILE A 451 -12.03 -34.78 31.83
N GLU A 452 -12.28 -36.01 31.40
CA GLU A 452 -11.70 -36.58 30.20
C GLU A 452 -12.23 -35.90 28.94
N SER A 453 -11.37 -35.86 27.92
CA SER A 453 -11.72 -35.32 26.61
C SER A 453 -12.67 -36.29 25.91
N ARG A 454 -13.76 -35.76 25.36
CA ARG A 454 -14.73 -36.52 24.56
C ARG A 454 -14.49 -36.29 23.08
N MET A 455 -14.65 -37.37 22.33
CA MET A 455 -14.64 -37.33 20.88
C MET A 455 -16.06 -37.13 20.35
N ARG A 456 -16.22 -36.19 19.41
CA ARG A 456 -17.41 -36.07 18.57
C ARG A 456 -16.99 -35.93 17.13
N CYS A 457 -17.76 -36.53 16.24
CA CYS A 457 -17.48 -36.49 14.83
C CYS A 457 -18.65 -35.88 14.09
N VAL A 458 -18.37 -35.12 13.04
CA VAL A 458 -19.40 -34.63 12.11
C VAL A 458 -18.93 -34.92 10.70
N ARG A 459 -19.82 -35.48 9.90
CA ARG A 459 -19.62 -35.67 8.46
C ARG A 459 -20.02 -34.37 7.76
N ILE A 460 -19.12 -33.80 6.98
CA ILE A 460 -19.33 -32.57 6.22
C ILE A 460 -19.39 -32.95 4.75
N PRO A 461 -20.58 -32.95 4.13
CA PRO A 461 -20.73 -33.23 2.70
C PRO A 461 -19.99 -32.19 1.85
N GLU A 462 -19.47 -32.61 0.70
CA GLU A 462 -18.73 -31.73 -0.22
C GLU A 462 -19.60 -30.55 -0.66
N GLU A 463 -20.90 -30.76 -0.86
CA GLU A 463 -21.85 -29.75 -1.34
C GLU A 463 -22.10 -28.62 -0.32
N VAL A 464 -21.73 -28.85 0.94
CA VAL A 464 -21.88 -27.86 2.02
C VAL A 464 -20.64 -26.96 2.09
N ILE A 465 -19.49 -27.39 1.57
CA ILE A 465 -18.24 -26.63 1.59
C ILE A 465 -18.31 -25.51 0.54
N GLY A 466 -17.84 -24.31 0.90
CA GLY A 466 -17.81 -23.18 -0.05
C GLY A 466 -16.90 -23.49 -1.26
N GLU A 467 -17.18 -22.88 -2.41
CA GLU A 467 -16.38 -23.08 -3.63
C GLU A 467 -14.89 -22.75 -3.45
N ASP A 468 -14.58 -21.86 -2.52
CA ASP A 468 -13.21 -21.48 -2.13
C ASP A 468 -12.60 -22.38 -1.04
N GLY A 469 -13.31 -23.43 -0.62
CA GLY A 469 -12.93 -24.34 0.46
C GLY A 469 -13.29 -23.82 1.86
N ALA A 470 -14.05 -22.73 1.98
CA ALA A 470 -14.42 -22.17 3.28
C ALA A 470 -15.47 -23.01 4.02
N ILE A 471 -15.24 -23.19 5.32
CA ILE A 471 -16.10 -23.91 6.25
C ILE A 471 -16.36 -23.02 7.47
N TRP A 472 -17.58 -22.50 7.55
CA TRP A 472 -18.11 -21.75 8.69
C TRP A 472 -18.77 -22.71 9.65
N LEU A 473 -18.07 -23.04 10.71
CA LEU A 473 -18.57 -23.92 11.77
C LEU A 473 -19.17 -23.10 12.89
N ALA A 474 -20.44 -23.35 13.19
CA ALA A 474 -21.14 -22.71 14.30
C ALA A 474 -21.73 -23.74 15.25
N PHE A 475 -21.38 -23.58 16.53
CA PHE A 475 -21.91 -24.33 17.66
C PHE A 475 -22.98 -23.50 18.35
N THR A 476 -24.25 -23.88 18.17
CA THR A 476 -25.37 -23.26 18.89
C THR A 476 -25.62 -24.06 20.15
N ILE A 477 -25.22 -23.49 21.28
CA ILE A 477 -25.21 -24.16 22.58
C ILE A 477 -26.47 -23.78 23.35
N LYS A 478 -27.26 -24.78 23.72
CA LYS A 478 -28.42 -24.65 24.59
C LYS A 478 -28.01 -24.95 26.03
N ASN A 479 -28.53 -24.15 26.97
CA ASN A 479 -28.28 -24.28 28.41
C ASN A 479 -26.84 -24.04 28.89
N SER A 480 -26.05 -23.22 28.19
CA SER A 480 -24.76 -22.75 28.71
C SER A 480 -24.93 -21.96 30.02
N ARG A 481 -23.97 -22.09 30.94
CA ARG A 481 -23.89 -21.32 32.19
C ARG A 481 -22.44 -21.06 32.55
N SER A 482 -22.22 -20.00 33.30
CA SER A 482 -20.90 -19.75 33.86
C SER A 482 -20.64 -20.54 35.14
N PRO A 483 -19.36 -20.84 35.46
CA PRO A 483 -18.99 -21.37 36.77
C PRO A 483 -19.53 -20.52 37.92
N LYS A 484 -19.57 -19.19 37.74
CA LYS A 484 -20.19 -18.26 38.71
C LYS A 484 -21.69 -18.46 38.89
N GLN A 485 -22.45 -18.66 37.82
CA GLN A 485 -23.88 -18.94 37.92
C GLN A 485 -24.18 -20.27 38.62
N LEU A 486 -23.21 -21.18 38.68
CA LEU A 486 -23.33 -22.48 39.34
C LEU A 486 -22.71 -22.51 40.74
N GLY A 487 -22.16 -21.39 41.23
CA GLY A 487 -21.49 -21.33 42.52
C GLY A 487 -20.16 -22.11 42.58
N LEU A 488 -19.56 -22.42 41.42
CA LEU A 488 -18.29 -23.15 41.31
C LEU A 488 -17.06 -22.22 41.35
N SER A 489 -17.24 -20.92 41.06
CA SER A 489 -16.20 -19.90 41.11
C SER A 489 -16.83 -18.51 41.22
N ASP A 490 -16.32 -17.65 42.08
CA ASP A 490 -16.85 -16.29 42.22
C ASP A 490 -16.40 -15.33 41.11
N LEU A 491 -15.38 -15.75 40.35
CA LEU A 491 -14.61 -14.89 39.46
C LEU A 491 -14.77 -15.20 37.97
N ASP A 492 -15.29 -16.38 37.59
CA ASP A 492 -15.41 -16.77 36.17
C ASP A 492 -16.83 -16.53 35.62
N PRO A 493 -17.06 -15.43 34.87
CA PRO A 493 -18.37 -15.10 34.33
C PRO A 493 -18.65 -15.76 32.97
N ARG A 494 -17.69 -16.48 32.37
CA ARG A 494 -17.80 -16.99 30.99
C ARG A 494 -18.97 -17.96 30.86
N SER A 495 -19.84 -17.81 29.87
CA SER A 495 -20.97 -18.72 29.67
C SER A 495 -20.49 -19.97 28.94
N LEU A 496 -19.97 -20.95 29.70
CA LEU A 496 -19.30 -22.12 29.16
C LEU A 496 -20.28 -23.17 28.61
N GLY A 497 -19.88 -23.76 27.49
CA GLY A 497 -20.59 -24.84 26.81
C GLY A 497 -19.66 -26.01 26.52
N ILE A 498 -18.81 -25.90 25.50
CA ILE A 498 -17.79 -26.90 25.15
C ILE A 498 -16.40 -26.25 25.07
N GLY A 499 -15.38 -26.99 25.45
CA GLY A 499 -13.98 -26.61 25.38
C GLY A 499 -13.30 -27.39 24.28
N LEU A 500 -12.96 -26.75 23.17
CA LEU A 500 -12.33 -27.42 22.03
C LEU A 500 -10.83 -27.58 22.31
N ARG A 501 -10.34 -28.81 22.22
CA ARG A 501 -8.92 -29.14 22.40
C ARG A 501 -8.22 -29.28 21.07
N GLU A 502 -8.77 -30.15 20.22
CA GLU A 502 -8.16 -30.50 18.94
C GLU A 502 -9.24 -30.90 17.92
N VAL A 503 -8.96 -30.73 16.64
CA VAL A 503 -9.71 -31.34 15.54
C VAL A 503 -8.78 -32.04 14.57
N THR A 504 -9.21 -33.17 14.01
CA THR A 504 -8.60 -33.77 12.82
C THR A 504 -9.62 -33.81 11.70
N LEU A 505 -9.26 -33.25 10.53
CA LEU A 505 -10.06 -33.30 9.32
C LEU A 505 -9.54 -34.42 8.42
N ARG A 506 -10.41 -35.33 8.00
CA ARG A 506 -10.06 -36.44 7.09
C ARG A 506 -10.93 -36.42 5.85
N ALA A 507 -10.36 -36.76 4.70
CA ALA A 507 -11.18 -37.08 3.54
C ALA A 507 -11.96 -38.37 3.83
N TRP A 508 -13.27 -38.37 3.57
CA TRP A 508 -14.12 -39.53 3.81
C TRP A 508 -13.74 -40.68 2.86
N ASN A 509 -13.55 -41.87 3.42
CA ASN A 509 -13.40 -43.11 2.66
C ASN A 509 -14.35 -44.17 3.23
N ALA A 510 -15.07 -44.90 2.37
CA ALA A 510 -16.15 -45.83 2.77
C ALA A 510 -15.72 -46.95 3.74
N SER A 511 -14.41 -47.19 3.88
CA SER A 511 -13.81 -48.12 4.85
C SER A 511 -13.79 -47.63 6.31
N MET A 512 -14.15 -46.38 6.60
CA MET A 512 -14.17 -45.78 7.95
C MET A 512 -15.40 -46.15 8.80
N THR A 513 -16.32 -46.96 8.28
CA THR A 513 -17.63 -47.28 8.87
C THR A 513 -17.59 -48.10 10.17
N ALA A 514 -16.43 -48.56 10.65
CA ALA A 514 -16.37 -49.59 11.71
C ALA A 514 -15.81 -49.16 13.08
N LYS A 515 -15.44 -47.89 13.34
CA LYS A 515 -14.77 -47.53 14.61
C LYS A 515 -15.26 -46.30 15.40
N CYS A 516 -16.16 -45.47 14.88
CA CYS A 516 -16.49 -44.18 15.54
C CYS A 516 -17.88 -44.07 16.17
N CYS A 517 -18.70 -45.13 16.16
CA CYS A 517 -19.96 -45.11 16.90
C CYS A 517 -19.79 -45.90 18.21
N VAL A 518 -20.00 -45.21 19.35
CA VAL A 518 -19.99 -45.69 20.74
C VAL A 518 -18.62 -45.61 21.45
N HIS A 519 -18.34 -44.45 22.05
CA HIS A 519 -18.27 -44.28 23.52
C HIS A 519 -18.41 -42.81 23.93
#